data_AF-A0A7S2K0Z9-F1
#
_entry.id   AF-A0A7S2K0Z9-F1
#
_cell.length_a   1.000
_cell.length_b   1.000
_cell.length_c   1.000
_cell.angle_alpha   90.00
_cell.angle_beta   90.00
_cell.angle_gamma   90.00
#
_symmetry.space_group_name_H-M   'P 1'
#
loop_
_entity.id
_entity.type
_entity.pdbx_description
1 polymer ?
#
loop_
_entity_poly.entity_id
_entity_poly.type
_entity_poly.pdbx_seq_one_letter_code
_entity_poly.pdbx_strand_id
1 'polypeptide(L)'
;DQILGNIRKGQSALRRIRCVVGGTWFGLSAVAAAVCEFMMPTQWMLPALWDNRILEFCRVFLAYTLFDARLLMSSLAPLGDDTRFMQLVLGTDIVMFAALRFNMIRGLGAHGWQAASWSERVMQTEYIAKAAVCMGVAAWAMTRRDPEAMNTWLWRHLAVYATITTFQALMSGLVMLTDGDQGMVVPIASAVPPGILLYLVLDQRLLYWTQSQLRRWVDTTGATRAAASIACAIGPGDPRMVYRQARTQFRCVTLDCITFEDVLDNTPNSELYSRSSAITLGCCDAFISHSWHDDAGPKWDALKAWRASFVQSHGREPTVWFDKLCIDQTNIENDLRCLPIYLGECQRLVILSGPTYLSRLWCIMELFFFIMMGGRLSSINLIPVANEGNEDDSLLTIVSSFKTFDASACRCFLEHDKNRMLNVIQTSFGSLAA
;
A
#
# COMPACT_ATOMS: atom_id res chain seq x y z
N ASP A 1 9.66 -21.79 14.55
CA ASP A 1 8.91 -20.90 15.48
C ASP A 1 9.24 -19.42 15.40
N GLN A 2 10.51 -19.00 15.34
CA GLN A 2 10.87 -17.58 15.25
C GLN A 2 10.25 -16.86 14.04
N ILE A 3 10.32 -17.44 12.85
CA ILE A 3 9.73 -16.88 11.62
C ILE A 3 8.20 -16.73 11.74
N LEU A 4 7.52 -17.77 12.21
CA LEU A 4 6.08 -17.71 12.51
C LEU A 4 5.76 -16.61 13.55
N GLY A 5 6.61 -16.45 14.56
CA GLY A 5 6.51 -15.38 15.55
C GLY A 5 6.62 -13.99 14.90
N ASN A 6 7.58 -13.80 13.99
CA ASN A 6 7.77 -12.55 13.27
C ASN A 6 6.56 -12.25 12.36
N ILE A 7 6.10 -13.21 11.56
CA ILE A 7 4.93 -13.01 10.68
C ILE A 7 3.67 -12.70 11.52
N ARG A 8 3.45 -13.40 12.64
CA ARG A 8 2.32 -13.10 13.54
C ARG A 8 2.43 -11.72 14.16
N LYS A 9 3.62 -11.31 14.61
CA LYS A 9 3.87 -9.96 15.12
C LYS A 9 3.56 -8.92 14.06
N GLY A 10 3.97 -9.12 12.81
CA GLY A 10 3.62 -8.26 11.68
C GLY A 10 2.12 -8.14 11.44
N GLN A 11 1.41 -9.26 11.33
CA GLN A 11 -0.04 -9.25 11.14
C GLN A 11 -0.80 -8.67 12.33
N SER A 12 -0.33 -8.92 13.56
CA SER A 12 -0.90 -8.33 14.77
C SER A 12 -0.67 -6.83 14.81
N ALA A 13 0.52 -6.38 14.41
CA ALA A 13 0.85 -4.98 14.35
C ALA A 13 0.05 -4.27 13.24
N LEU A 14 -0.07 -4.86 12.04
CA LEU A 14 -0.98 -4.37 10.98
C LEU A 14 -2.42 -4.24 11.46
N ARG A 15 -2.95 -5.25 12.17
CA ARG A 15 -4.29 -5.16 12.77
C ARG A 15 -4.38 -4.08 13.83
N ARG A 16 -3.36 -3.93 14.67
CA ARG A 16 -3.31 -2.88 15.70
C ARG A 16 -3.24 -1.50 15.07
N ILE A 17 -2.41 -1.30 14.05
CA ILE A 17 -2.32 -0.07 13.27
C ILE A 17 -3.68 0.22 12.67
N ARG A 18 -4.30 -0.73 11.95
CA ARG A 18 -5.65 -0.55 11.38
C ARG A 18 -6.69 -0.20 12.44
N CYS A 19 -6.66 -0.83 13.61
CA CYS A 19 -7.60 -0.58 14.70
C CYS A 19 -7.34 0.76 15.40
N VAL A 20 -6.09 1.12 15.67
CA VAL A 20 -5.71 2.39 16.31
C VAL A 20 -5.95 3.54 15.34
N VAL A 21 -5.48 3.44 14.10
CA VAL A 21 -5.68 4.43 13.04
C VAL A 21 -7.17 4.55 12.76
N GLY A 22 -7.81 3.45 12.37
CA GLY A 22 -9.24 3.43 12.06
C GLY A 22 -10.10 3.90 13.23
N GLY A 23 -9.83 3.44 14.45
CA GLY A 23 -10.58 3.82 15.66
C GLY A 23 -10.33 5.26 16.10
N THR A 24 -9.08 5.73 16.05
CA THR A 24 -8.75 7.13 16.37
C THR A 24 -9.40 8.06 15.36
N TRP A 25 -9.33 7.73 14.06
CA TRP A 25 -9.95 8.54 13.01
C TRP A 25 -11.47 8.49 13.07
N PHE A 26 -12.06 7.33 13.35
CA PHE A 26 -13.50 7.21 13.58
C PHE A 26 -13.94 8.04 14.79
N GLY A 27 -13.19 7.99 15.89
CA GLY A 27 -13.44 8.80 17.08
C GLY A 27 -13.35 10.29 16.79
N LEU A 28 -12.28 10.75 16.14
CA LEU A 28 -12.13 12.15 15.73
C LEU A 28 -13.24 12.59 14.77
N SER A 29 -13.64 11.70 13.87
CA SER A 29 -14.75 11.92 12.93
C SER A 29 -16.10 12.07 13.63
N ALA A 30 -16.36 11.24 14.65
CA ALA A 30 -17.57 11.33 15.45
C ALA A 30 -17.59 12.60 16.31
N VAL A 31 -16.44 12.99 16.88
CA VAL A 31 -16.30 14.26 17.61
C VAL A 31 -16.52 15.45 16.70
N ALA A 32 -15.88 15.47 15.52
CA ALA A 32 -16.10 16.52 14.51
C ALA A 32 -17.58 16.61 14.10
N ALA A 33 -18.22 15.47 13.84
CA ALA A 33 -19.64 15.40 13.52
C ALA A 33 -20.51 15.98 14.64
N ALA A 34 -20.25 15.57 15.89
CA ALA A 34 -20.96 16.07 17.05
C ALA A 34 -20.76 17.58 17.23
N VAL A 35 -19.52 18.08 17.10
CA VAL A 35 -19.23 19.51 17.16
C VAL A 35 -20.01 20.27 16.09
N CYS A 36 -20.02 19.79 14.83
CA CYS A 36 -20.80 20.42 13.77
C CYS A 36 -22.30 20.42 14.08
N GLU A 37 -22.86 19.30 14.53
CA GLU A 37 -24.28 19.17 14.89
C GLU A 37 -24.69 19.98 16.12
N PHE A 38 -23.80 20.17 17.10
CA PHE A 38 -24.08 21.00 18.27
C PHE A 38 -23.85 22.49 18.01
N MET A 39 -22.90 22.86 17.15
CA MET A 39 -22.60 24.26 16.83
C MET A 39 -23.59 24.89 15.83
N MET A 40 -24.26 24.09 14.99
CA MET A 40 -25.24 24.58 14.02
C MET A 40 -26.51 25.15 14.68
N PRO A 41 -27.17 24.47 15.63
CA PRO A 41 -28.36 24.99 16.33
C PRO A 41 -28.05 26.19 17.24
N THR A 42 -26.84 26.27 17.81
CA THR A 42 -26.48 27.36 18.73
C THR A 42 -26.43 28.75 18.08
N GLN A 43 -26.42 28.84 16.74
CA GLN A 43 -26.60 30.10 16.01
C GLN A 43 -27.90 30.82 16.39
N TRP A 44 -28.95 30.08 16.77
CA TRP A 44 -30.24 30.65 17.14
C TRP A 44 -30.28 31.20 18.57
N MET A 45 -29.37 30.77 19.46
CA MET A 45 -29.50 31.05 20.89
C MET A 45 -28.72 32.28 21.38
N LEU A 46 -27.69 32.74 20.66
CA LEU A 46 -26.81 33.82 21.17
C LEU A 46 -26.44 34.90 20.13
N PRO A 47 -27.34 35.43 19.29
CA PRO A 47 -27.01 36.35 18.19
C PRO A 47 -26.11 37.56 18.56
N ALA A 48 -26.16 38.05 19.80
CA ALA A 48 -25.40 39.20 20.26
C ALA A 48 -23.87 39.01 20.35
N LEU A 49 -23.37 37.77 20.42
CA LEU A 49 -21.92 37.49 20.46
C LEU A 49 -21.28 37.40 19.05
N TRP A 50 -22.07 37.47 17.97
CA TRP A 50 -21.67 36.97 16.65
C TRP A 50 -21.65 38.02 15.54
N ASP A 51 -21.67 39.31 15.86
CA ASP A 51 -21.60 40.39 14.86
C ASP A 51 -20.23 40.51 14.16
N ASN A 52 -19.26 39.69 14.56
CA ASN A 52 -17.92 39.66 13.96
C ASN A 52 -17.88 38.69 12.77
N ARG A 53 -17.91 39.25 11.56
CA ARG A 53 -17.80 38.51 10.28
C ARG A 53 -16.59 37.56 10.22
N ILE A 54 -15.48 37.88 10.90
CA ILE A 54 -14.27 37.03 10.94
C ILE A 54 -14.51 35.77 11.78
N LEU A 55 -15.18 35.89 12.93
CA LEU A 55 -15.50 34.73 13.77
C LEU A 55 -16.45 33.78 13.04
N GLU A 56 -17.43 34.33 12.31
CA GLU A 56 -18.34 33.52 11.51
C GLU A 56 -17.63 32.81 10.34
N PHE A 57 -16.71 33.51 9.66
CA PHE A 57 -15.82 32.90 8.68
C PHE A 57 -15.03 31.73 9.27
N CYS A 58 -14.33 31.95 10.39
CA CYS A 58 -13.50 30.93 11.02
C CYS A 58 -14.33 29.71 11.45
N ARG A 59 -15.54 29.94 11.97
CA ARG A 59 -16.44 28.86 12.37
C ARG A 59 -16.88 28.02 11.18
N VAL A 60 -17.41 28.66 10.14
CA VAL A 60 -17.87 27.96 8.92
C VAL A 60 -16.71 27.21 8.29
N PHE A 61 -15.57 27.88 8.10
CA PHE A 61 -14.37 27.24 7.57
C PHE A 61 -13.95 26.01 8.39
N LEU A 62 -13.89 26.14 9.72
CA LEU A 62 -13.50 25.03 10.61
C LEU A 62 -14.50 23.88 10.55
N ALA A 63 -15.81 24.15 10.55
CA ALA A 63 -16.85 23.13 10.48
C ALA A 63 -16.75 22.31 9.17
N TYR A 64 -16.64 22.98 8.02
CA TYR A 64 -16.46 22.31 6.73
C TYR A 64 -15.12 21.58 6.66
N THR A 65 -14.04 22.19 7.15
CA THR A 65 -12.71 21.54 7.20
C THR A 65 -12.74 20.27 8.03
N LEU A 66 -13.38 20.29 9.22
CA LEU A 66 -13.48 19.11 10.07
C LEU A 66 -14.35 18.02 9.43
N PHE A 67 -15.43 18.40 8.75
CA PHE A 67 -16.28 17.45 8.05
C PHE A 67 -15.55 16.78 6.86
N ASP A 68 -14.83 17.57 6.06
CA ASP A 68 -14.07 17.09 4.91
C ASP A 68 -12.84 16.29 5.36
N ALA A 69 -12.16 16.73 6.43
CA ALA A 69 -11.07 15.99 7.05
C ALA A 69 -11.55 14.61 7.51
N ARG A 70 -12.74 14.48 8.11
CA ARG A 70 -13.31 13.16 8.47
C ARG A 70 -13.40 12.22 7.26
N LEU A 71 -13.92 12.70 6.13
CA LEU A 71 -14.08 11.90 4.91
C LEU A 71 -12.71 11.51 4.32
N LEU A 72 -11.78 12.48 4.29
CA LEU A 72 -10.42 12.28 3.82
C LEU A 72 -9.65 11.30 4.70
N MET A 73 -9.65 11.50 6.01
CA MET A 73 -8.88 10.70 6.96
C MET A 73 -9.32 9.24 6.98
N SER A 74 -10.63 8.99 6.86
CA SER A 74 -11.16 7.62 6.73
C SER A 74 -10.71 6.95 5.43
N SER A 75 -10.52 7.72 4.37
CA SER A 75 -10.02 7.25 3.06
C SER A 75 -8.49 7.13 3.02
N LEU A 76 -7.77 7.90 3.83
CA LEU A 76 -6.31 7.86 3.96
C LEU A 76 -5.80 6.73 4.86
N ALA A 77 -6.66 6.14 5.70
CA ALA A 77 -6.29 4.99 6.49
C ALA A 77 -5.81 3.85 5.56
N PRO A 78 -4.77 3.07 5.95
CA PRO A 78 -4.22 1.99 5.13
C PRO A 78 -5.18 0.79 5.11
N LEU A 79 -6.30 0.97 4.41
CA LEU A 79 -7.43 0.06 4.35
C LEU A 79 -7.46 -0.78 3.08
N GLY A 80 -6.45 -0.66 2.22
CA GLY A 80 -6.47 -1.17 0.84
C GLY A 80 -6.97 -2.61 0.68
N ASP A 81 -6.79 -3.45 1.71
CA ASP A 81 -7.18 -4.86 1.66
C ASP A 81 -8.35 -5.23 2.61
N ASP A 82 -8.86 -4.30 3.42
CA ASP A 82 -9.92 -4.58 4.39
C ASP A 82 -11.28 -4.08 3.92
N THR A 83 -11.95 -4.93 3.12
CA THR A 83 -13.27 -4.62 2.56
C THR A 83 -14.31 -4.32 3.64
N ARG A 84 -14.25 -4.99 4.80
CA ARG A 84 -15.26 -4.78 5.85
C ARG A 84 -15.10 -3.44 6.53
N PHE A 85 -13.86 -3.03 6.79
CA PHE A 85 -13.61 -1.74 7.40
C PHE A 85 -14.00 -0.58 6.46
N MET A 86 -13.65 -0.67 5.17
CA MET A 86 -14.09 0.32 4.18
C MET A 86 -15.62 0.38 4.07
N GLN A 87 -16.32 -0.77 4.11
CA GLN A 87 -17.78 -0.81 4.17
C GLN A 87 -18.35 -0.14 5.43
N LEU A 88 -17.69 -0.32 6.58
CA LEU A 88 -18.09 0.33 7.84
C LEU A 88 -17.96 1.86 7.75
N VAL A 89 -16.86 2.35 7.16
CA VAL A 89 -16.64 3.78 6.90
C VAL A 89 -17.75 4.35 6.01
N LEU A 90 -17.98 3.74 4.84
CA LEU A 90 -19.02 4.15 3.91
C LEU A 90 -20.43 4.07 4.52
N GLY A 91 -20.70 3.02 5.31
CA GLY A 91 -21.97 2.87 6.02
C GLY A 91 -22.19 3.98 7.05
N THR A 92 -21.13 4.39 7.74
CA THR A 92 -21.18 5.53 8.68
C THR A 92 -21.49 6.83 7.93
N ASP A 93 -20.88 7.04 6.77
CA ASP A 93 -21.16 8.20 5.91
C ASP A 93 -22.62 8.25 5.47
N ILE A 94 -23.17 7.11 5.03
CA ILE A 94 -24.58 7.01 4.65
C ILE A 94 -25.49 7.37 5.82
N VAL A 95 -25.26 6.79 7.00
CA VAL A 95 -26.05 7.06 8.21
C VAL A 95 -25.98 8.54 8.58
N MET A 96 -24.80 9.14 8.54
CA MET A 96 -24.62 10.56 8.85
C MET A 96 -25.34 11.47 7.84
N PHE A 97 -25.20 11.23 6.54
CA PHE A 97 -25.93 11.99 5.52
C PHE A 97 -27.44 11.86 5.71
N ALA A 98 -27.94 10.66 6.01
CA ALA A 98 -29.35 10.44 6.28
C ALA A 98 -29.82 11.19 7.54
N ALA A 99 -29.07 11.13 8.64
CA ALA A 99 -29.41 11.78 9.90
C ALA A 99 -29.44 13.31 9.77
N LEU A 100 -28.39 13.90 9.18
CA LEU A 100 -28.32 15.35 8.92
C LEU A 100 -29.51 15.83 8.08
N ARG A 101 -29.92 15.05 7.07
CA ARG A 101 -31.07 15.40 6.22
C ARG A 101 -32.40 15.17 6.90
N PHE A 102 -32.54 14.12 7.69
CA PHE A 102 -33.74 13.89 8.48
C PHE A 102 -33.98 15.04 9.48
N ASN A 103 -32.94 15.49 10.17
CA ASN A 103 -33.02 16.64 11.08
C ASN A 103 -33.42 17.92 10.35
N MET A 104 -32.82 18.17 9.18
CA MET A 104 -33.17 19.31 8.33
C MET A 104 -34.65 19.28 7.89
N ILE A 105 -35.12 18.14 7.35
CA ILE A 105 -36.52 17.96 6.90
C ILE A 105 -37.49 18.11 8.08
N ARG A 106 -37.15 17.55 9.24
CA ARG A 106 -37.96 17.68 10.45
C ARG A 106 -38.07 19.14 10.92
N GLY A 107 -36.96 19.88 10.87
CA GLY A 107 -36.93 21.30 11.22
C GLY A 107 -37.80 22.17 10.29
N LEU A 108 -37.96 21.75 9.03
CA LEU A 108 -38.76 22.47 8.05
C LEU A 108 -40.27 22.31 8.26
N GLY A 109 -40.73 21.19 8.83
CA GLY A 109 -42.15 20.92 9.05
C GLY A 109 -43.05 21.13 7.82
N ALA A 110 -44.36 20.98 7.97
CA ALA A 110 -45.29 21.29 6.87
C ALA A 110 -45.45 22.81 6.66
N HIS A 111 -45.32 23.60 7.73
CA HIS A 111 -45.53 25.05 7.68
C HIS A 111 -44.27 25.83 7.27
N GLY A 112 -43.07 25.35 7.59
CA GLY A 112 -41.83 26.05 7.22
C GLY A 112 -41.54 25.98 5.73
N TRP A 113 -41.84 24.87 5.05
CA TRP A 113 -41.62 24.77 3.59
C TRP A 113 -42.46 25.78 2.79
N GLN A 114 -43.74 25.96 3.16
CA GLN A 114 -44.61 26.93 2.49
C GLN A 114 -44.22 28.37 2.81
N ALA A 115 -43.70 28.62 4.00
CA ALA A 115 -43.20 29.94 4.42
C ALA A 115 -41.80 30.26 3.87
N ALA A 116 -41.03 29.25 3.49
CA ALA A 116 -39.66 29.42 3.00
C ALA A 116 -39.62 30.19 1.68
N SER A 117 -38.63 31.07 1.55
CA SER A 117 -38.34 31.81 0.33
C SER A 117 -37.93 30.88 -0.81
N TRP A 118 -37.96 31.38 -2.05
CA TRP A 118 -37.55 30.57 -3.20
C TRP A 118 -36.09 30.09 -3.09
N SER A 119 -35.17 30.96 -2.67
CA SER A 119 -33.75 30.61 -2.49
C SER A 119 -33.56 29.56 -1.39
N GLU A 120 -34.30 29.65 -0.28
CA GLU A 120 -34.29 28.64 0.78
C GLU A 120 -34.74 27.27 0.29
N ARG A 121 -35.82 27.20 -0.50
CA ARG A 121 -36.31 25.94 -1.08
C ARG A 121 -35.31 25.35 -2.07
N VAL A 122 -34.67 26.17 -2.89
CA VAL A 122 -33.63 25.74 -3.83
C VAL A 122 -32.45 25.14 -3.06
N MET A 123 -31.93 25.85 -2.05
CA MET A 123 -30.83 25.34 -1.21
C MET A 123 -31.20 24.02 -0.53
N GLN A 124 -32.40 23.90 0.04
CA GLN A 124 -32.85 22.68 0.70
C GLN A 124 -32.99 21.50 -0.28
N THR A 125 -33.54 21.75 -1.47
CA THR A 125 -33.66 20.73 -2.52
C THR A 125 -32.29 20.25 -2.98
N GLU A 126 -31.37 21.19 -3.19
CA GLU A 126 -29.97 20.89 -3.54
C GLU A 126 -29.30 20.04 -2.46
N TYR A 127 -29.45 20.40 -1.18
CA TYR A 127 -28.90 19.64 -0.07
C TYR A 127 -29.41 18.20 -0.03
N ILE A 128 -30.71 17.98 -0.27
CA ILE A 128 -31.32 16.65 -0.36
C ILE A 128 -30.74 15.88 -1.55
N ALA A 129 -30.67 16.51 -2.73
CA ALA A 129 -30.12 15.90 -3.93
C ALA A 129 -28.65 15.48 -3.75
N LYS A 130 -27.81 16.36 -3.19
CA LYS A 130 -26.41 16.07 -2.83
C LYS A 130 -26.31 14.83 -1.95
N ALA A 131 -27.10 14.77 -0.89
CA ALA A 131 -27.08 13.62 0.03
C ALA A 131 -27.52 12.33 -0.68
N ALA A 132 -28.58 12.38 -1.49
CA ALA A 132 -29.04 11.23 -2.26
C ALA A 132 -27.97 10.70 -3.22
N VAL A 133 -27.28 11.59 -3.95
CA VAL A 133 -26.17 11.21 -4.84
C VAL A 133 -25.01 10.60 -4.04
N CYS A 134 -24.58 11.25 -2.97
CA CYS A 134 -23.48 10.77 -2.13
C CYS A 134 -23.79 9.39 -1.53
N MET A 135 -24.99 9.22 -0.95
CA MET A 135 -25.45 7.94 -0.40
C MET A 135 -25.56 6.86 -1.48
N GLY A 136 -26.05 7.20 -2.68
CA GLY A 136 -26.15 6.26 -3.79
C GLY A 136 -24.78 5.74 -4.25
N VAL A 137 -23.79 6.63 -4.41
CA VAL A 137 -22.42 6.25 -4.77
C VAL A 137 -21.76 5.44 -3.65
N ALA A 138 -21.94 5.83 -2.39
CA ALA A 138 -21.42 5.07 -1.25
C ALA A 138 -22.04 3.67 -1.15
N ALA A 139 -23.37 3.57 -1.27
CA ALA A 139 -24.08 2.29 -1.26
C ALA A 139 -23.61 1.39 -2.42
N TRP A 140 -23.42 1.96 -3.61
CA TRP A 140 -22.86 1.24 -4.74
C TRP A 140 -21.43 0.75 -4.48
N ALA A 141 -20.57 1.58 -3.89
CA ALA A 141 -19.22 1.19 -3.50
C ALA A 141 -19.24 0.01 -2.53
N MET A 142 -20.16 -0.01 -1.55
CA MET A 142 -20.30 -1.10 -0.58
C MET A 142 -20.68 -2.45 -1.20
N THR A 143 -21.29 -2.47 -2.40
CA THR A 143 -21.59 -3.72 -3.11
C THR A 143 -20.36 -4.42 -3.68
N ARG A 144 -19.21 -3.73 -3.72
CA ARG A 144 -17.96 -4.28 -4.27
C ARG A 144 -17.32 -5.24 -3.28
N ARG A 145 -17.00 -6.44 -3.75
CA ARG A 145 -16.28 -7.47 -2.98
C ARG A 145 -14.77 -7.33 -3.11
N ASP A 146 -14.33 -6.88 -4.28
CA ASP A 146 -12.93 -6.66 -4.59
C ASP A 146 -12.40 -5.40 -3.88
N PRO A 147 -11.32 -5.50 -3.08
CA PRO A 147 -10.78 -4.37 -2.33
C PRO A 147 -10.29 -3.24 -3.23
N GLU A 148 -9.67 -3.54 -4.37
CA GLU A 148 -9.16 -2.52 -5.30
C GLU A 148 -10.29 -1.74 -5.96
N ALA A 149 -11.31 -2.45 -6.45
CA ALA A 149 -12.52 -1.85 -6.98
C ALA A 149 -13.21 -0.98 -5.92
N MET A 150 -13.32 -1.47 -4.69
CA MET A 150 -13.96 -0.70 -3.63
C MET A 150 -13.17 0.54 -3.23
N ASN A 151 -11.85 0.45 -3.12
CA ASN A 151 -10.97 1.59 -2.90
C ASN A 151 -11.12 2.62 -4.03
N THR A 152 -11.17 2.16 -5.29
CA THR A 152 -11.42 3.03 -6.44
C THR A 152 -12.77 3.76 -6.33
N TRP A 153 -13.82 3.07 -5.90
CA TRP A 153 -15.14 3.67 -5.69
C TRP A 153 -15.21 4.59 -4.47
N LEU A 154 -14.45 4.33 -3.41
CA LEU A 154 -14.30 5.22 -2.27
C LEU A 154 -13.70 6.57 -2.70
N TRP A 155 -12.64 6.55 -3.53
CA TRP A 155 -12.06 7.79 -4.07
C TRP A 155 -13.02 8.51 -5.02
N ARG A 156 -13.77 7.78 -5.85
CA ARG A 156 -14.81 8.38 -6.70
C ARG A 156 -15.93 9.01 -5.87
N HIS A 157 -16.35 8.36 -4.79
CA HIS A 157 -17.32 8.92 -3.85
C HIS A 157 -16.82 10.25 -3.28
N LEU A 158 -15.57 10.27 -2.82
CA LEU A 158 -14.94 11.48 -2.27
C LEU A 158 -14.81 12.59 -3.32
N ALA A 159 -14.43 12.25 -4.56
CA ALA A 159 -14.36 13.18 -5.68
C ALA A 159 -15.74 13.79 -6.02
N VAL A 160 -16.78 12.95 -6.10
CA VAL A 160 -18.16 13.38 -6.37
C VAL A 160 -18.65 14.31 -5.26
N TYR A 161 -18.43 13.92 -4.00
CA TYR A 161 -18.78 14.75 -2.85
C TYR A 161 -18.07 16.10 -2.89
N ALA A 162 -16.74 16.12 -3.10
CA ALA A 162 -15.95 17.35 -3.10
C ALA A 162 -16.35 18.27 -4.27
N THR A 163 -16.63 17.69 -5.45
CA THR A 163 -17.09 18.43 -6.63
C THR A 163 -18.45 19.09 -6.39
N ILE A 164 -19.44 18.30 -5.92
CA ILE A 164 -20.78 18.83 -5.65
C ILE A 164 -20.73 19.91 -4.56
N THR A 165 -19.94 19.70 -3.50
CA THR A 165 -19.82 20.66 -2.39
C THR A 165 -19.14 21.96 -2.83
N THR A 166 -18.09 21.88 -3.64
CA THR A 166 -17.42 23.05 -4.18
C THR A 166 -18.36 23.84 -5.10
N PHE A 167 -19.07 23.14 -6.00
CA PHE A 167 -20.05 23.78 -6.88
C PHE A 167 -21.17 24.47 -6.10
N GLN A 168 -21.73 23.78 -5.10
CA GLN A 168 -22.76 24.32 -4.21
C GLN A 168 -22.31 25.61 -3.50
N ALA A 169 -21.10 25.61 -2.94
CA ALA A 169 -20.55 26.76 -2.25
C ALA A 169 -20.38 27.96 -3.20
N LEU A 170 -19.92 27.72 -4.43
CA LEU A 170 -19.80 28.77 -5.45
C LEU A 170 -21.17 29.31 -5.88
N MET A 171 -22.14 28.44 -6.14
CA MET A 171 -23.50 28.84 -6.53
C MET A 171 -24.20 29.64 -5.42
N SER A 172 -24.05 29.21 -4.17
CA SER A 172 -24.57 29.96 -3.01
C SER A 172 -23.93 31.35 -2.93
N GLY A 173 -22.63 31.46 -3.19
CA GLY A 173 -21.93 32.74 -3.29
C GLY A 173 -22.47 33.65 -4.38
N LEU A 174 -22.76 33.09 -5.56
CA LEU A 174 -23.35 33.84 -6.69
C LEU A 174 -24.76 34.34 -6.38
N VAL A 175 -25.60 33.53 -5.72
CA VAL A 175 -26.95 33.95 -5.32
C VAL A 175 -26.90 35.09 -4.30
N MET A 176 -26.05 34.98 -3.27
CA MET A 176 -25.88 36.06 -2.29
C MET A 176 -25.35 37.35 -2.91
N LEU A 177 -24.46 37.22 -3.90
CA LEU A 177 -23.98 38.35 -4.71
C LEU A 177 -25.12 39.05 -5.46
N THR A 178 -26.02 38.30 -6.09
CA THR A 178 -27.13 38.88 -6.86
C THR A 178 -28.18 39.53 -5.97
N ASP A 179 -28.36 39.05 -4.74
CA ASP A 179 -29.33 39.60 -3.78
C ASP A 179 -28.81 40.87 -3.07
N GLY A 180 -27.59 41.32 -3.37
CA GLY A 180 -26.99 42.51 -2.76
C GLY A 180 -26.61 42.33 -1.29
N ASP A 181 -26.57 41.08 -0.82
CA ASP A 181 -26.16 40.77 0.54
C ASP A 181 -24.63 40.89 0.67
N GLN A 182 -24.17 41.66 1.66
CA GLN A 182 -22.74 41.85 1.93
C GLN A 182 -22.08 40.61 2.56
N GLY A 183 -22.83 39.53 2.78
CA GLY A 183 -22.37 38.26 3.34
C GLY A 183 -21.45 37.38 2.47
N MET A 184 -20.82 37.93 1.43
CA MET A 184 -20.03 37.17 0.42
C MET A 184 -18.86 36.35 0.99
N VAL A 185 -18.40 36.68 2.19
CA VAL A 185 -17.25 36.03 2.85
C VAL A 185 -17.56 34.56 3.21
N VAL A 186 -18.81 34.25 3.55
CA VAL A 186 -19.20 32.92 4.05
C VAL A 186 -19.18 31.85 2.95
N PRO A 187 -19.76 32.07 1.75
CA PRO A 187 -19.73 31.07 0.69
C PRO A 187 -18.32 30.77 0.18
N ILE A 188 -17.48 31.81 0.02
CA ILE A 188 -16.08 31.64 -0.39
C ILE A 188 -15.32 30.80 0.65
N ALA A 189 -15.49 31.08 1.94
CA ALA A 189 -14.89 30.29 3.02
C ALA A 189 -15.26 28.82 2.93
N SER A 190 -16.54 28.55 2.66
CA SER A 190 -17.08 27.18 2.59
C SER A 190 -16.60 26.41 1.35
N ALA A 191 -16.16 27.11 0.29
CA ALA A 191 -15.63 26.48 -0.92
C ALA A 191 -14.16 26.04 -0.79
N VAL A 192 -13.39 26.64 0.12
CA VAL A 192 -11.95 26.37 0.24
C VAL A 192 -11.67 24.93 0.70
N PRO A 193 -12.25 24.42 1.81
CA PRO A 193 -12.01 23.04 2.25
C PRO A 193 -12.34 21.96 1.21
N PRO A 194 -13.52 21.96 0.56
CA PRO A 194 -13.85 20.95 -0.45
C PRO A 194 -13.02 21.13 -1.72
N GLY A 195 -12.56 22.35 -2.03
CA GLY A 195 -11.60 22.59 -3.10
C GLY A 195 -10.24 21.97 -2.84
N ILE A 196 -9.71 22.10 -1.62
CA ILE A 196 -8.47 21.43 -1.19
C ILE A 196 -8.65 19.90 -1.25
N LEU A 197 -9.78 19.39 -0.75
CA LEU A 197 -10.12 17.98 -0.81
C LEU A 197 -10.15 17.47 -2.26
N LEU A 198 -10.82 18.20 -3.15
CA LEU A 198 -10.90 17.87 -4.57
C LEU A 198 -9.50 17.83 -5.20
N TYR A 199 -8.66 18.82 -4.92
CA TYR A 199 -7.28 18.85 -5.39
C TYR A 199 -6.49 17.62 -4.93
N LEU A 200 -6.61 17.24 -3.65
CA LEU A 200 -5.96 16.05 -3.09
C LEU A 200 -6.44 14.75 -3.73
N VAL A 201 -7.72 14.66 -4.08
CA VAL A 201 -8.30 13.46 -4.72
C VAL A 201 -7.90 13.36 -6.20
N LEU A 202 -7.73 14.50 -6.87
CA LEU A 202 -7.30 14.54 -8.27
C LEU A 202 -5.78 14.31 -8.42
N ASP A 203 -4.97 14.74 -7.44
CA ASP A 203 -3.53 14.48 -7.42
C ASP A 203 -3.17 13.21 -6.63
N GLN A 204 -3.13 12.07 -7.32
CA GLN A 204 -2.75 10.80 -6.72
C GLN A 204 -1.34 10.82 -6.10
N ARG A 205 -0.41 11.64 -6.59
CA ARG A 205 0.96 11.67 -6.06
C ARG A 205 0.96 12.25 -4.65
N LEU A 206 0.26 13.37 -4.44
CA LEU A 206 0.14 14.01 -3.15
C LEU A 206 -0.64 13.12 -2.16
N LEU A 207 -1.63 12.38 -2.66
CA LEU A 207 -2.34 11.38 -1.88
C LEU A 207 -1.42 10.27 -1.38
N TYR A 208 -0.66 9.62 -2.27
CA TYR A 208 0.30 8.59 -1.90
C TYR A 208 1.36 9.11 -0.95
N TRP A 209 1.83 10.34 -1.16
CA TRP A 209 2.75 11.00 -0.24
C TRP A 209 2.12 11.17 1.15
N THR A 210 0.89 11.68 1.25
CA THR A 210 0.19 11.91 2.52
C THR A 210 -0.05 10.60 3.27
N GLN A 211 -0.50 9.55 2.56
CA GLN A 211 -0.63 8.20 3.11
C GLN A 211 0.71 7.67 3.64
N SER A 212 1.81 7.90 2.91
CA SER A 212 3.15 7.48 3.34
C SER A 212 3.61 8.19 4.62
N GLN A 213 3.28 9.48 4.79
CA GLN A 213 3.63 10.25 5.99
C GLN A 213 2.79 9.79 7.19
N LEU A 214 1.48 9.59 6.98
CA LEU A 214 0.61 9.05 8.02
C LEU A 214 1.06 7.66 8.49
N ARG A 215 1.43 6.78 7.56
CA ARG A 215 2.01 5.46 7.90
C ARG A 215 3.29 5.62 8.72
N ARG A 216 4.20 6.50 8.29
CA ARG A 216 5.45 6.78 9.04
C ARG A 216 5.21 7.28 10.45
N TRP A 217 4.21 8.13 10.66
CA TRP A 217 3.89 8.68 11.96
C TRP A 217 3.30 7.62 12.92
N VAL A 218 2.47 6.72 12.40
CA VAL A 218 1.83 5.68 13.19
C VAL A 218 2.78 4.52 13.49
N ASP A 219 3.67 4.17 12.55
CA ASP A 219 4.58 3.02 12.68
C ASP A 219 5.91 3.38 13.34
N THR A 220 5.91 3.35 14.67
CA THR A 220 7.08 3.68 15.50
C THR A 220 8.17 2.58 15.55
N THR A 221 7.99 1.40 14.92
CA THR A 221 9.00 0.30 15.00
C THR A 221 9.35 -0.33 13.65
N GLY A 222 10.65 -0.41 13.34
CA GLY A 222 11.16 -1.01 12.08
C GLY A 222 10.84 -2.50 11.90
N ALA A 223 10.80 -3.27 12.99
CA ALA A 223 10.46 -4.70 12.94
C ALA A 223 9.02 -4.97 12.50
N THR A 224 8.09 -4.06 12.82
CA THR A 224 6.69 -4.12 12.39
C THR A 224 6.57 -3.94 10.89
N ARG A 225 7.30 -2.97 10.33
CA ARG A 225 7.36 -2.73 8.87
C ARG A 225 7.88 -3.95 8.12
N ALA A 226 8.93 -4.59 8.62
CA ALA A 226 9.46 -5.80 8.00
C ALA A 226 8.45 -6.94 7.93
N ALA A 227 7.81 -7.22 9.06
CA ALA A 227 6.84 -8.30 9.11
C ALA A 227 5.55 -7.98 8.34
N ALA A 228 5.14 -6.71 8.27
CA ALA A 228 4.03 -6.25 7.43
C ALA A 228 4.34 -6.45 5.93
N SER A 229 5.55 -6.11 5.51
CA SER A 229 6.00 -6.25 4.12
C SER A 229 6.12 -7.70 3.68
N ILE A 230 6.60 -8.58 4.56
CA ILE A 230 6.56 -10.04 4.34
C ILE A 230 5.11 -10.52 4.20
N ALA A 231 4.19 -10.03 5.04
CA ALA A 231 2.78 -10.39 4.94
C ALA A 231 2.15 -9.92 3.61
N CYS A 232 2.48 -8.71 3.13
CA CYS A 232 2.05 -8.21 1.83
C CYS A 232 2.63 -9.04 0.67
N ALA A 233 3.89 -9.46 0.76
CA ALA A 233 4.53 -10.31 -0.24
C ALA A 233 3.88 -11.70 -0.31
N ILE A 234 3.62 -12.32 0.85
CA ILE A 234 2.92 -13.60 0.99
C ILE A 234 1.46 -13.51 0.48
N GLY A 235 0.87 -12.32 0.43
CA GLY A 235 -0.51 -12.13 0.00
C GLY A 235 -1.55 -12.67 1.01
N PRO A 236 -2.84 -12.62 0.66
CA PRO A 236 -3.93 -12.91 1.59
C PRO A 236 -3.95 -14.39 2.01
N GLY A 237 -3.74 -14.69 3.29
CA GLY A 237 -3.84 -16.06 3.82
C GLY A 237 -3.36 -16.20 5.26
N ASP A 238 -3.62 -17.37 5.85
CA ASP A 238 -3.08 -17.72 7.18
C ASP A 238 -1.57 -18.00 7.06
N PRO A 239 -0.69 -17.26 7.76
CA PRO A 239 0.74 -17.53 7.78
C PRO A 239 1.10 -18.96 8.15
N ARG A 240 0.28 -19.63 8.97
CA ARG A 240 0.51 -21.03 9.34
C ARG A 240 0.35 -21.94 8.14
N MET A 241 -0.58 -21.64 7.25
CA MET A 241 -0.78 -22.39 6.02
C MET A 241 0.40 -22.18 5.06
N VAL A 242 0.84 -20.93 4.89
CA VAL A 242 2.00 -20.61 4.03
C VAL A 242 3.29 -21.22 4.60
N TYR A 243 3.49 -21.19 5.91
CA TYR A 243 4.64 -21.85 6.54
C TYR A 243 4.58 -23.37 6.44
N ARG A 244 3.39 -23.98 6.60
CA ARG A 244 3.21 -25.42 6.39
C ARG A 244 3.52 -25.79 4.95
N GLN A 245 3.01 -25.02 4.00
CA GLN A 245 3.25 -25.17 2.57
C GLN A 245 4.75 -25.06 2.28
N ALA A 246 5.41 -24.00 2.74
CA ALA A 246 6.84 -23.81 2.60
C ALA A 246 7.61 -25.01 3.18
N ARG A 247 7.26 -25.48 4.37
CA ARG A 247 7.90 -26.65 4.98
C ARG A 247 7.74 -27.92 4.14
N THR A 248 6.61 -28.11 3.47
CA THR A 248 6.36 -29.29 2.63
C THR A 248 6.99 -29.18 1.24
N GLN A 249 7.17 -27.95 0.74
CA GLN A 249 7.64 -27.67 -0.62
C GLN A 249 9.10 -27.22 -0.68
N PHE A 250 9.76 -26.99 0.47
CA PHE A 250 11.15 -26.56 0.49
C PHE A 250 12.07 -27.68 0.01
N ARG A 251 12.68 -27.44 -1.14
CA ARG A 251 13.60 -28.36 -1.80
C ARG A 251 14.91 -27.66 -2.09
N CYS A 252 15.96 -28.45 -2.09
CA CYS A 252 17.30 -28.02 -2.45
C CYS A 252 17.99 -29.07 -3.31
N VAL A 253 19.09 -28.67 -3.93
CA VAL A 253 19.94 -29.52 -4.75
C VAL A 253 21.39 -29.32 -4.29
N THR A 254 22.20 -30.37 -4.33
CA THR A 254 23.64 -30.20 -4.12
C THR A 254 24.26 -29.58 -5.36
N LEU A 255 25.21 -28.66 -5.20
CA LEU A 255 25.66 -27.83 -6.33
C LEU A 255 26.38 -28.63 -7.43
N ASP A 256 26.97 -29.79 -7.10
CA ASP A 256 27.55 -30.73 -8.07
C ASP A 256 26.52 -31.33 -9.02
N CYS A 257 25.25 -31.34 -8.62
CA CYS A 257 24.13 -31.81 -9.42
C CYS A 257 23.57 -30.74 -10.35
N ILE A 258 24.00 -29.48 -10.29
CA ILE A 258 23.63 -28.44 -11.26
C ILE A 258 24.59 -28.54 -12.46
N THR A 259 24.10 -28.41 -13.68
CA THR A 259 24.93 -28.41 -14.90
C THR A 259 24.91 -27.04 -15.59
N PHE A 260 25.74 -26.85 -16.61
CA PHE A 260 25.77 -25.62 -17.39
C PHE A 260 24.42 -25.35 -18.10
N GLU A 261 23.78 -26.41 -18.60
CA GLU A 261 22.49 -26.34 -19.29
C GLU A 261 21.37 -25.81 -18.38
N ASP A 262 21.46 -26.06 -17.07
CA ASP A 262 20.49 -25.52 -16.11
C ASP A 262 20.61 -24.00 -15.97
N VAL A 263 21.80 -23.44 -16.20
CA VAL A 263 22.13 -22.02 -16.05
C VAL A 263 21.97 -21.24 -17.37
N LEU A 264 21.86 -21.95 -18.49
CA LEU A 264 21.88 -21.39 -19.83
C LEU A 264 20.71 -20.44 -20.13
N ASP A 265 19.51 -20.80 -19.69
CA ASP A 265 18.28 -20.04 -19.98
C ASP A 265 17.22 -20.20 -18.89
N ASN A 266 16.17 -19.39 -18.97
CA ASN A 266 15.02 -19.44 -18.05
C ASN A 266 13.84 -20.26 -18.57
N THR A 267 14.04 -21.12 -19.56
CA THR A 267 12.96 -21.94 -20.12
C THR A 267 12.47 -22.92 -19.05
N PRO A 268 11.19 -22.88 -18.67
CA PRO A 268 10.66 -23.79 -17.66
C PRO A 268 10.83 -25.25 -18.09
N ASN A 269 11.32 -26.10 -17.19
CA ASN A 269 11.41 -27.54 -17.38
C ASN A 269 11.00 -28.25 -16.09
N SER A 270 9.83 -28.90 -16.10
CA SER A 270 9.26 -29.58 -14.93
C SER A 270 10.05 -30.82 -14.51
N GLU A 271 10.82 -31.43 -15.41
CA GLU A 271 11.66 -32.59 -15.08
C GLU A 271 12.79 -32.22 -14.13
N LEU A 272 13.26 -30.97 -14.18
CA LEU A 272 14.32 -30.46 -13.31
C LEU A 272 13.93 -30.46 -11.83
N TYR A 273 12.65 -30.33 -11.52
CA TYR A 273 12.15 -30.38 -10.15
C TYR A 273 12.42 -31.73 -9.46
N SER A 274 12.47 -32.81 -10.24
CA SER A 274 12.78 -34.15 -9.73
C SER A 274 14.23 -34.32 -9.27
N ARG A 275 15.14 -33.44 -9.73
CA ARG A 275 16.57 -33.44 -9.36
C ARG A 275 16.84 -32.77 -8.02
N SER A 276 15.96 -31.87 -7.57
CA SER A 276 16.01 -31.37 -6.20
C SER A 276 15.40 -32.39 -5.23
N SER A 277 15.68 -32.24 -3.94
CA SER A 277 15.17 -33.11 -2.89
C SER A 277 14.57 -32.28 -1.77
N ALA A 278 13.50 -32.78 -1.14
CA ALA A 278 12.87 -32.10 -0.01
C ALA A 278 13.83 -32.11 1.18
N ILE A 279 14.04 -30.94 1.80
CA ILE A 279 14.92 -30.80 2.94
C ILE A 279 14.21 -30.13 4.11
N THR A 280 14.78 -30.28 5.31
CA THR A 280 14.28 -29.56 6.47
C THR A 280 14.64 -28.08 6.36
N LEU A 281 13.69 -27.20 6.72
CA LEU A 281 13.93 -25.75 6.83
C LEU A 281 15.15 -25.48 7.73
N GLY A 282 16.04 -24.58 7.32
CA GLY A 282 17.29 -24.27 8.01
C GLY A 282 18.50 -25.13 7.59
N CYS A 283 18.29 -26.17 6.78
CA CYS A 283 19.38 -27.02 6.29
C CYS A 283 19.96 -26.59 4.92
N CYS A 284 19.46 -25.50 4.33
CA CYS A 284 20.00 -24.97 3.07
C CYS A 284 21.23 -24.07 3.35
N ASP A 285 22.35 -24.34 2.68
CA ASP A 285 23.58 -23.57 2.86
C ASP A 285 23.51 -22.19 2.19
N ALA A 286 22.86 -22.11 1.04
CA ALA A 286 22.78 -20.88 0.27
C ALA A 286 21.55 -20.82 -0.65
N PHE A 287 20.97 -19.62 -0.74
CA PHE A 287 20.08 -19.25 -1.82
C PHE A 287 20.90 -18.63 -2.96
N ILE A 288 20.74 -19.11 -4.19
CA ILE A 288 21.43 -18.56 -5.36
C ILE A 288 20.53 -17.52 -6.05
N SER A 289 20.86 -16.26 -5.89
CA SER A 289 20.18 -15.13 -6.54
C SER A 289 20.95 -14.69 -7.77
N HIS A 290 20.29 -14.60 -8.92
CA HIS A 290 20.92 -14.25 -10.18
C HIS A 290 19.89 -13.68 -11.18
N SER A 291 20.37 -13.01 -12.23
CA SER A 291 19.55 -12.63 -13.38
C SER A 291 19.69 -13.64 -14.50
N TRP A 292 18.56 -14.08 -15.07
CA TRP A 292 18.54 -14.91 -16.26
C TRP A 292 18.98 -14.19 -17.54
N HIS A 293 19.14 -12.86 -17.53
CA HIS A 293 19.61 -12.08 -18.69
C HIS A 293 21.12 -11.83 -18.70
N ASP A 294 21.82 -12.17 -17.61
CA ASP A 294 23.28 -12.14 -17.61
C ASP A 294 23.83 -13.37 -18.35
N ASP A 295 25.00 -13.23 -18.97
CA ASP A 295 25.64 -14.30 -19.72
C ASP A 295 25.83 -15.57 -18.86
N ALA A 296 25.50 -16.72 -19.44
CA ALA A 296 25.51 -17.99 -18.73
C ALA A 296 26.93 -18.50 -18.46
N GLY A 297 27.89 -18.25 -19.36
CA GLY A 297 29.27 -18.72 -19.23
C GLY A 297 29.95 -18.20 -17.97
N PRO A 298 30.19 -16.87 -17.87
CA PRO A 298 30.77 -16.26 -16.69
C PRO A 298 29.99 -16.53 -15.39
N LYS A 299 28.66 -16.65 -15.48
CA LYS A 299 27.82 -16.99 -14.32
C LYS A 299 28.08 -18.40 -13.82
N TRP A 300 28.24 -19.36 -14.74
CA TRP A 300 28.62 -20.72 -14.43
C TRP A 300 30.03 -20.80 -13.84
N ASP A 301 30.97 -20.02 -14.36
CA ASP A 301 32.33 -19.96 -13.80
C ASP A 301 32.36 -19.37 -12.39
N ALA A 302 31.62 -18.28 -12.17
CA ALA A 302 31.42 -17.70 -10.84
C ALA A 302 30.82 -18.72 -9.85
N LEU A 303 29.81 -19.49 -10.29
CA LEU A 303 29.17 -20.52 -9.47
C LEU A 303 30.13 -21.67 -9.14
N LYS A 304 30.92 -22.14 -10.10
CA LYS A 304 31.98 -23.15 -9.87
C LYS A 304 33.06 -22.65 -8.92
N ALA A 305 33.50 -21.40 -9.07
CA ALA A 305 34.50 -20.80 -8.18
C ALA A 305 33.99 -20.73 -6.73
N TRP A 306 32.73 -20.31 -6.54
CA TRP A 306 32.08 -20.33 -5.24
C TRP A 306 32.00 -21.74 -4.65
N ARG A 307 31.58 -22.72 -5.47
CA ARG A 307 31.54 -24.14 -5.08
C ARG A 307 32.88 -24.63 -4.57
N ALA A 308 33.95 -24.38 -5.33
CA ALA A 308 35.30 -24.82 -4.99
C ALA A 308 35.75 -24.25 -3.64
N SER A 309 35.51 -22.95 -3.41
CA SER A 309 35.78 -22.29 -2.13
C SER A 309 34.96 -22.89 -0.97
N PHE A 310 33.68 -23.18 -1.20
CA PHE A 310 32.82 -23.82 -0.20
C PHE A 310 33.33 -25.24 0.15
N VAL A 311 33.60 -26.07 -0.85
CA VAL A 311 34.11 -27.44 -0.67
C VAL A 311 35.45 -27.43 0.05
N GLN A 312 36.35 -26.51 -0.32
CA GLN A 312 37.64 -26.35 0.34
C GLN A 312 37.49 -26.01 1.84
N SER A 313 36.52 -25.16 2.18
CA SER A 313 36.32 -24.68 3.56
C SER A 313 35.48 -25.62 4.43
N HIS A 314 34.56 -26.40 3.85
CA HIS A 314 33.60 -27.22 4.59
C HIS A 314 33.77 -28.74 4.36
N GLY A 315 34.58 -29.17 3.38
CA GLY A 315 34.83 -30.58 3.09
C GLY A 315 33.64 -31.35 2.50
N ARG A 316 32.62 -30.66 1.98
CA ARG A 316 31.42 -31.24 1.37
C ARG A 316 30.80 -30.32 0.32
N GLU A 317 29.91 -30.86 -0.50
CA GLU A 317 29.12 -30.07 -1.45
C GLU A 317 28.14 -29.13 -0.73
N PRO A 318 27.95 -27.89 -1.23
CA PRO A 318 26.90 -27.02 -0.74
C PRO A 318 25.53 -27.51 -1.20
N THR A 319 24.57 -27.54 -0.28
CA THR A 319 23.15 -27.73 -0.56
C THR A 319 22.53 -26.37 -0.80
N VAL A 320 22.02 -26.13 -2.00
CA VAL A 320 21.53 -24.82 -2.41
C VAL A 320 20.07 -24.83 -2.83
N TRP A 321 19.45 -23.66 -2.71
CA TRP A 321 18.19 -23.37 -3.39
C TRP A 321 18.50 -22.64 -4.70
N PHE A 322 18.07 -23.23 -5.82
CA PHE A 322 18.22 -22.69 -7.17
C PHE A 322 16.87 -22.75 -7.87
N ASP A 323 16.35 -21.60 -8.30
CA ASP A 323 14.97 -21.40 -8.74
C ASP A 323 14.50 -22.42 -9.78
N LYS A 324 15.26 -22.65 -10.86
CA LYS A 324 14.87 -23.56 -11.95
C LYS A 324 14.70 -25.03 -11.49
N LEU A 325 15.44 -25.45 -10.46
CA LEU A 325 15.39 -26.82 -9.92
C LEU A 325 14.51 -26.96 -8.68
N CYS A 326 14.31 -25.89 -7.93
CA CYS A 326 13.64 -25.92 -6.62
C CYS A 326 12.21 -25.37 -6.65
N ILE A 327 11.81 -24.68 -7.72
CA ILE A 327 10.43 -24.26 -7.97
C ILE A 327 9.71 -25.32 -8.81
N ASP A 328 8.52 -25.72 -8.37
CA ASP A 328 7.58 -26.48 -9.19
C ASP A 328 7.07 -25.59 -10.33
N GLN A 329 7.63 -25.80 -11.52
CA GLN A 329 7.29 -25.04 -12.72
C GLN A 329 5.82 -25.22 -13.15
N THR A 330 5.11 -26.22 -12.61
CA THR A 330 3.67 -26.40 -12.84
C THR A 330 2.81 -25.56 -11.88
N ASN A 331 3.43 -25.00 -10.83
CA ASN A 331 2.74 -24.31 -9.75
C ASN A 331 3.57 -23.15 -9.15
N ILE A 332 4.13 -22.33 -10.04
CA ILE A 332 5.09 -21.26 -9.69
C ILE A 332 4.54 -20.30 -8.64
N GLU A 333 3.27 -19.90 -8.73
CA GLU A 333 2.66 -18.93 -7.80
C GLU A 333 2.71 -19.40 -6.34
N ASN A 334 2.53 -20.70 -6.12
CA ASN A 334 2.52 -21.29 -4.79
C ASN A 334 3.92 -21.31 -4.15
N ASP A 335 4.95 -21.57 -4.95
CA ASP A 335 6.33 -21.53 -4.47
C ASP A 335 6.83 -20.09 -4.29
N LEU A 336 6.49 -19.18 -5.21
CA LEU A 336 6.83 -17.76 -5.08
C LEU A 336 6.22 -17.13 -3.83
N ARG A 337 5.04 -17.59 -3.42
CA ARG A 337 4.42 -17.18 -2.15
C ARG A 337 5.24 -17.58 -0.92
N CYS A 338 5.95 -18.70 -1.01
CA CYS A 338 6.80 -19.24 0.05
C CYS A 338 8.22 -18.67 0.03
N LEU A 339 8.59 -17.93 -1.03
CA LEU A 339 9.94 -17.42 -1.26
C LEU A 339 10.56 -16.65 -0.07
N PRO A 340 9.83 -15.76 0.64
CA PRO A 340 10.39 -15.11 1.82
C PRO A 340 10.82 -16.13 2.89
N ILE A 341 10.04 -17.20 3.08
CA ILE A 341 10.35 -18.27 4.03
C ILE A 341 11.57 -19.06 3.54
N TYR A 342 11.63 -19.43 2.26
CA TYR A 342 12.77 -20.12 1.67
C TYR A 342 14.08 -19.36 1.88
N LEU A 343 14.09 -18.05 1.61
CA LEU A 343 15.24 -17.17 1.84
C LEU A 343 15.63 -17.08 3.32
N GLY A 344 14.64 -16.94 4.21
CA GLY A 344 14.89 -16.89 5.66
C GLY A 344 15.42 -18.19 6.26
N GLU A 345 15.30 -19.30 5.54
CA GLU A 345 15.72 -20.64 5.96
C GLU A 345 17.04 -21.07 5.27
N CYS A 346 17.63 -20.19 4.46
CA CYS A 346 18.97 -20.34 3.89
C CYS A 346 20.01 -19.64 4.77
N GLN A 347 21.18 -20.27 4.98
CA GLN A 347 22.24 -19.70 5.82
C GLN A 347 22.92 -18.48 5.17
N ARG A 348 22.97 -18.45 3.83
CA ARG A 348 23.64 -17.42 3.03
C ARG A 348 22.79 -17.02 1.83
N LEU A 349 23.03 -15.82 1.33
CA LEU A 349 22.54 -15.37 0.03
C LEU A 349 23.75 -15.19 -0.88
N VAL A 350 23.84 -15.99 -1.93
CA VAL A 350 24.90 -15.88 -2.95
C VAL A 350 24.32 -15.14 -4.14
N ILE A 351 24.86 -13.96 -4.41
CA ILE A 351 24.41 -13.09 -5.49
C ILE A 351 25.41 -13.19 -6.63
N LEU A 352 24.98 -13.76 -7.75
CA LEU A 352 25.74 -13.74 -9.01
C LEU A 352 25.36 -12.45 -9.75
N SER A 353 26.13 -11.39 -9.50
CA SER A 353 25.82 -10.03 -9.95
C SER A 353 26.46 -9.73 -11.29
N GLY A 354 25.71 -9.94 -12.39
CA GLY A 354 26.08 -9.42 -13.70
C GLY A 354 25.46 -8.05 -14.01
N PRO A 355 25.66 -7.52 -15.23
CA PRO A 355 25.22 -6.19 -15.63
C PRO A 355 23.70 -5.94 -15.51
N THR A 356 22.87 -7.00 -15.58
CA THR A 356 21.41 -6.90 -15.54
C THR A 356 20.81 -7.20 -14.18
N TYR A 357 21.59 -7.69 -13.20
CA TYR A 357 21.08 -8.10 -11.89
C TYR A 357 20.24 -7.03 -11.20
N LEU A 358 20.76 -5.81 -11.08
CA LEU A 358 20.08 -4.70 -10.43
C LEU A 358 18.92 -4.10 -11.26
N SER A 359 18.75 -4.52 -12.51
CA SER A 359 17.62 -4.10 -13.34
C SER A 359 16.38 -4.98 -13.14
N ARG A 360 16.48 -6.07 -12.37
CA ARG A 360 15.43 -7.08 -12.19
C ARG A 360 14.83 -6.96 -10.80
N LEU A 361 13.54 -6.61 -10.72
CA LEU A 361 12.90 -6.34 -9.44
C LEU A 361 12.87 -7.57 -8.53
N TRP A 362 12.69 -8.77 -9.10
CA TRP A 362 12.72 -10.02 -8.35
C TRP A 362 14.06 -10.26 -7.64
N CYS A 363 15.19 -9.98 -8.28
CA CYS A 363 16.52 -10.09 -7.67
C CYS A 363 16.65 -9.14 -6.46
N ILE A 364 16.14 -7.91 -6.59
CA ILE A 364 16.09 -6.94 -5.48
C ILE A 364 15.18 -7.43 -4.35
N MET A 365 14.04 -8.03 -4.69
CA MET A 365 13.11 -8.60 -3.70
C MET A 365 13.74 -9.77 -2.92
N GLU A 366 14.58 -10.59 -3.53
CA GLU A 366 15.29 -11.68 -2.85
C GLU A 366 16.27 -11.13 -1.80
N LEU A 367 17.09 -10.14 -2.18
CA LEU A 367 17.97 -9.44 -1.24
C LEU A 367 17.18 -8.80 -0.10
N PHE A 368 16.08 -8.13 -0.44
CA PHE A 368 15.20 -7.51 0.52
C PHE A 368 14.60 -8.53 1.51
N PHE A 369 14.02 -9.63 1.01
CA PHE A 369 13.45 -10.67 1.86
C PHE A 369 14.49 -11.33 2.74
N PHE A 370 15.69 -11.61 2.23
CA PHE A 370 16.77 -12.20 3.02
C PHE A 370 17.08 -11.37 4.26
N ILE A 371 17.30 -10.05 4.10
CA ILE A 371 17.55 -9.14 5.22
C ILE A 371 16.35 -9.06 6.16
N MET A 372 15.14 -8.96 5.61
CA MET A 372 13.92 -8.80 6.41
C MET A 372 13.54 -10.05 7.21
N MET A 373 13.99 -11.21 6.76
CA MET A 373 13.83 -12.48 7.46
C MET A 373 14.91 -12.72 8.54
N GLY A 374 15.82 -11.77 8.72
CA GLY A 374 16.87 -11.81 9.75
C GLY A 374 18.24 -12.20 9.23
N GLY A 375 18.42 -12.29 7.91
CA GLY A 375 19.72 -12.45 7.27
C GLY A 375 20.66 -11.29 7.64
N ARG A 376 21.94 -11.62 7.83
CA ARG A 376 23.00 -10.64 8.13
C ARG A 376 23.68 -10.21 6.83
N LEU A 377 24.13 -8.96 6.76
CA LEU A 377 24.94 -8.48 5.63
C LEU A 377 26.22 -9.32 5.44
N SER A 378 26.81 -9.81 6.54
CA SER A 378 27.97 -10.70 6.51
C SER A 378 27.68 -12.09 5.92
N SER A 379 26.41 -12.46 5.78
CA SER A 379 25.97 -13.73 5.16
C SER A 379 25.64 -13.57 3.67
N ILE A 380 25.88 -12.39 3.09
CA ILE A 380 25.71 -12.12 1.67
C ILE A 380 27.05 -12.26 0.97
N ASN A 381 27.11 -13.16 -0.01
CA ASN A 381 28.26 -13.36 -0.88
C ASN A 381 27.94 -12.74 -2.25
N LEU A 382 28.43 -11.52 -2.48
CA LEU A 382 28.33 -10.86 -3.78
C LEU A 382 29.49 -11.30 -4.68
N ILE A 383 29.17 -11.97 -5.79
CA ILE A 383 30.13 -12.48 -6.76
C ILE A 383 29.87 -11.78 -8.09
N PRO A 384 30.77 -10.88 -8.53
CA PRO A 384 30.63 -10.24 -9.83
C PRO A 384 30.69 -11.28 -10.96
N VAL A 385 29.80 -11.13 -11.94
CA VAL A 385 29.79 -11.95 -13.15
C VAL A 385 30.35 -11.10 -14.28
N ALA A 386 31.65 -11.27 -14.55
CA ALA A 386 32.40 -10.48 -15.52
C ALA A 386 32.69 -11.30 -16.79
N ASN A 387 32.48 -10.72 -17.97
CA ASN A 387 32.69 -11.43 -19.22
C ASN A 387 34.19 -11.69 -19.46
N GLU A 388 34.54 -12.89 -19.92
CA GLU A 388 35.92 -13.24 -20.28
C GLU A 388 36.45 -12.29 -21.36
N GLY A 389 37.63 -11.74 -21.13
CA GLY A 389 38.28 -10.78 -22.03
C GLY A 389 37.72 -9.36 -21.97
N ASN A 390 36.73 -9.09 -21.11
CA ASN A 390 36.24 -7.74 -20.82
C ASN A 390 35.92 -7.57 -19.34
N GLU A 391 36.79 -8.09 -18.47
CA GLU A 391 36.55 -8.17 -17.03
C GLU A 391 36.45 -6.78 -16.40
N ASP A 392 37.39 -5.89 -16.73
CA ASP A 392 37.46 -4.54 -16.16
C ASP A 392 36.21 -3.70 -16.49
N ASP A 393 35.77 -3.73 -17.75
CA ASP A 393 34.57 -3.00 -18.18
C ASP A 393 33.28 -3.58 -17.60
N SER A 394 33.20 -4.91 -17.49
CA SER A 394 32.06 -5.59 -16.84
C SER A 394 31.98 -5.22 -15.36
N LEU A 395 33.12 -5.20 -14.66
CA LEU A 395 33.21 -4.79 -13.26
C LEU A 395 32.85 -3.31 -13.09
N LEU A 396 33.34 -2.42 -13.96
CA LEU A 396 32.97 -1.01 -13.95
C LEU A 396 31.46 -0.82 -14.17
N THR A 397 30.87 -1.59 -15.09
CA THR A 397 29.43 -1.59 -15.35
C THR A 397 28.65 -2.04 -14.11
N ILE A 398 29.04 -3.15 -13.48
CA ILE A 398 28.42 -3.63 -12.25
C ILE A 398 28.53 -2.57 -11.15
N VAL A 399 29.74 -2.04 -10.88
CA VAL A 399 29.96 -1.02 -9.84
C VAL A 399 29.17 0.25 -10.11
N SER A 400 29.10 0.71 -11.36
CA SER A 400 28.32 1.90 -11.73
C SER A 400 26.83 1.67 -11.53
N SER A 401 26.32 0.47 -11.84
CA SER A 401 24.91 0.12 -11.62
C SER A 401 24.51 0.17 -10.14
N PHE A 402 25.41 -0.18 -9.20
CA PHE A 402 25.16 -0.02 -7.77
C PHE A 402 25.09 1.46 -7.35
N LYS A 403 25.88 2.34 -7.96
CA LYS A 403 25.89 3.78 -7.64
C LYS A 403 24.64 4.50 -8.13
N THR A 404 24.07 4.04 -9.25
CA THR A 404 22.91 4.66 -9.89
C THR A 404 21.63 3.85 -9.69
N PHE A 405 21.63 2.90 -8.75
CA PHE A 405 20.51 1.99 -8.53
C PHE A 405 19.23 2.74 -8.14
N ASP A 406 18.14 2.41 -8.83
CA ASP A 406 16.79 2.86 -8.52
C ASP A 406 15.80 1.69 -8.65
N ALA A 407 15.16 1.32 -7.53
CA ALA A 407 14.18 0.25 -7.51
C ALA A 407 13.01 0.51 -8.47
N SER A 408 12.60 1.78 -8.65
CA SER A 408 11.47 2.14 -9.53
C SER A 408 11.77 1.89 -11.02
N ALA A 409 13.06 1.95 -11.39
CA ALA A 409 13.55 1.66 -12.74
C ALA A 409 13.68 0.16 -13.03
N CYS A 410 13.56 -0.71 -12.01
CA CYS A 410 13.61 -2.15 -12.20
C CYS A 410 12.45 -2.66 -13.07
N ARG A 411 12.72 -3.76 -13.77
CA ARG A 411 11.79 -4.46 -14.66
C ARG A 411 11.19 -5.67 -13.94
N CYS A 412 9.91 -5.93 -14.21
CA CYS A 412 9.21 -7.16 -13.87
C CYS A 412 8.51 -7.69 -15.12
N PHE A 413 8.15 -8.98 -15.14
CA PHE A 413 7.42 -9.56 -16.26
C PHE A 413 5.98 -9.01 -16.33
N LEU A 414 5.31 -8.90 -15.18
CA LEU A 414 3.98 -8.33 -15.06
C LEU A 414 4.05 -6.97 -14.37
N GLU A 415 3.40 -5.97 -14.97
CA GLU A 415 3.35 -4.62 -14.40
C GLU A 415 2.60 -4.57 -13.07
N HIS A 416 1.58 -5.43 -12.90
CA HIS A 416 0.90 -5.56 -11.62
C HIS A 416 1.85 -6.04 -10.51
N ASP A 417 2.67 -7.06 -10.78
CA ASP A 417 3.66 -7.58 -9.83
C ASP A 417 4.72 -6.52 -9.51
N LYS A 418 5.14 -5.74 -10.51
CA LYS A 418 6.03 -4.60 -10.32
C LYS A 418 5.47 -3.64 -9.28
N ASN A 419 4.24 -3.15 -9.50
CA ASN A 419 3.62 -2.19 -8.60
C ASN A 419 3.43 -2.75 -7.18
N ARG A 420 3.06 -4.03 -7.07
CA ARG A 420 2.93 -4.72 -5.78
C ARG A 420 4.28 -4.80 -5.05
N MET A 421 5.35 -5.24 -5.71
CA MET A 421 6.69 -5.34 -5.10
C MET A 421 7.26 -3.98 -4.71
N LEU A 422 7.12 -2.97 -5.57
CA LEU A 422 7.54 -1.61 -5.24
C LEU A 422 6.78 -1.07 -4.04
N ASN A 423 5.48 -1.34 -3.92
CA ASN A 423 4.70 -0.96 -2.74
C ASN A 423 5.21 -1.68 -1.48
N VAL A 424 5.63 -2.95 -1.58
CA VAL A 424 6.26 -3.68 -0.46
C VAL A 424 7.58 -3.00 -0.03
N ILE A 425 8.46 -2.67 -0.96
CA ILE A 425 9.73 -1.96 -0.67
C ILE A 425 9.45 -0.58 -0.07
N GLN A 426 8.60 0.22 -0.73
CA GLN A 426 8.25 1.57 -0.31
C GLN A 426 7.58 1.61 1.07
N THR A 427 6.68 0.68 1.36
CA THR A 427 6.04 0.57 2.68
C THR A 427 7.07 0.23 3.77
N SER A 428 8.12 -0.53 3.42
CA SER A 428 9.18 -0.92 4.35
C SER A 428 10.13 0.23 4.70
N PHE A 429 10.64 0.92 3.67
CA PHE A 429 11.69 1.92 3.84
C PHE A 429 11.15 3.36 3.89
N GLY A 430 9.90 3.58 3.47
CA GLY A 430 9.26 4.90 3.41
C GLY A 430 9.46 5.62 2.07
N SER A 431 10.46 5.23 1.28
CA SER A 431 10.73 5.73 -0.07
C SER A 431 11.37 4.64 -0.95
N LEU A 432 11.34 4.83 -2.27
CA LEU A 432 12.07 4.02 -3.24
C LEU A 432 13.44 4.59 -3.61
N ALA A 433 13.65 5.89 -3.39
CA ALA A 433 14.96 6.53 -3.56
C ALA A 433 15.94 5.99 -2.51
N ALA A 434 17.11 5.56 -2.99
CA ALA A 434 18.23 5.06 -2.18
C ALA A 434 18.86 6.17 -1.33
#